data_AF-A0A8X7PKK3-F1
#
_entry.id   AF-A0A8X7PKK3-F1
#
_cell.length_a   1.000
_cell.length_b   1.000
_cell.length_c   1.000
_cell.angle_alpha   90.00
_cell.angle_beta   90.00
_cell.angle_gamma   90.00
#
_symmetry.space_group_name_H-M   'P 1'
#
loop_
_entity.id
_entity.type
_entity.pdbx_description
1 polymer ?
#
loop_
_entity_poly.entity_id
_entity_poly.type
_entity_poly.pdbx_seq_one_letter_code
_entity_poly.pdbx_strand_id
1 'polypeptide(L)'
;MDHTVSSLQCFFLVLCLSLLVCSNSEDTSKSRKKPILINFGDSNSDTGGVLAGVGLPIGLPHGITFFHKGTGRLGDGRLILDFFCEHLKMPYLSPYLDSLSPNFKRGVNFAVSGATVLPMFSFPLAVQIRQYVRFKNRSQELISSGKRDLIDDNGFKNALYMIDIGQNDLLQALYNSNLTYTTVVEKIPPMLLEIKKAIQTVYLYGGRKFWVHNTGPLGCAPKELAINPHNDSDLDPIGCFRVHNDVAKTFNKGLFSLVSEMRAQLKDATLVYVDIYSIKYKLSADSKRYGFVDPLMACCGFGGRPNNYDRKATCGQPGSTICRDVTKAVVWDGVHYTEAANRFVVDAILSNRYTYPKISLNRFW
;
A
#
# COMPACT_ATOMS: atom_id res chain seq x y z
N MET A 1 -18.49 16.54 -76.58
CA MET A 1 -17.48 17.25 -75.77
C MET A 1 -18.21 18.08 -74.72
N ASP A 2 -18.88 17.49 -73.74
CA ASP A 2 -18.44 16.49 -72.76
C ASP A 2 -17.65 17.05 -71.57
N HIS A 3 -18.13 16.65 -70.39
CA HIS A 3 -17.38 16.37 -69.16
C HIS A 3 -17.05 17.46 -68.13
N THR A 4 -17.78 18.57 -68.02
CA THR A 4 -17.53 19.52 -66.91
C THR A 4 -18.63 19.68 -65.87
N VAL A 5 -19.86 19.20 -66.10
CA VAL A 5 -20.97 19.39 -65.14
C VAL A 5 -21.13 18.21 -64.14
N SER A 6 -20.54 17.05 -64.41
CA SER A 6 -20.72 15.85 -63.55
C SER A 6 -19.80 15.78 -62.32
N SER A 7 -18.69 16.53 -62.27
CA SER A 7 -17.73 16.40 -61.16
C SER A 7 -18.10 17.27 -59.95
N LEU A 8 -18.73 18.42 -60.16
CA LEU A 8 -19.08 19.36 -59.08
C LEU A 8 -20.25 18.84 -58.23
N GLN A 9 -21.24 18.18 -58.84
CA GLN A 9 -22.35 17.54 -58.11
C GLN A 9 -21.90 16.32 -57.30
N CYS A 10 -20.91 15.57 -57.80
CA CYS A 10 -20.32 14.45 -57.05
C CYS A 10 -19.54 14.93 -55.81
N PHE A 11 -18.84 16.07 -55.90
CA PHE A 11 -18.09 16.63 -54.77
C PHE A 11 -19.00 17.11 -53.64
N PHE A 12 -20.14 17.75 -53.95
CA PHE A 12 -21.09 18.18 -52.92
C PHE A 12 -21.82 17.02 -52.24
N LEU A 13 -22.14 15.94 -52.97
CA LEU A 13 -22.74 14.74 -52.39
C LEU A 13 -21.77 13.98 -51.47
N VAL A 14 -20.48 13.88 -51.83
CA VAL A 14 -19.46 13.25 -50.98
C VAL A 14 -19.18 14.09 -49.73
N LEU A 15 -19.19 15.43 -49.85
CA LEU A 15 -19.00 16.31 -48.69
C LEU A 15 -20.20 16.24 -47.72
N CYS A 16 -21.44 16.20 -48.23
CA CYS A 16 -22.62 15.99 -47.40
C CYS A 16 -22.66 14.59 -46.76
N LEU A 17 -22.28 13.53 -47.46
CA LEU A 17 -22.15 12.18 -46.88
C LEU A 17 -21.04 12.10 -45.82
N SER A 18 -19.93 12.84 -45.99
CA SER A 18 -18.87 12.92 -44.97
C SER A 18 -19.27 13.73 -43.72
N LEU A 19 -20.20 14.68 -43.86
CA LEU A 19 -20.76 15.44 -42.73
C LEU A 19 -21.93 14.71 -42.03
N LEU A 20 -22.57 13.74 -42.69
CA LEU A 20 -23.63 12.90 -42.12
C LEU A 20 -23.11 11.68 -41.33
N VAL A 21 -21.84 11.31 -41.48
CA VAL A 21 -21.19 10.21 -40.71
C VAL A 21 -20.65 10.66 -39.35
N CYS A 22 -20.74 11.95 -39.00
CA CYS A 22 -20.33 12.45 -37.69
C CYS A 22 -21.46 12.53 -36.65
N SER A 23 -22.61 11.89 -36.89
CA SER A 23 -23.71 11.84 -35.93
C SER A 23 -23.66 10.57 -35.08
N ASN A 24 -23.39 10.78 -33.79
CA ASN A 24 -23.68 9.90 -32.67
C ASN A 24 -22.85 8.62 -32.51
N SER A 25 -21.55 8.79 -32.24
CA SER A 25 -21.01 8.07 -31.09
C SER A 25 -21.45 8.84 -29.84
N GLU A 26 -22.65 8.53 -29.33
CA GLU A 26 -22.91 8.71 -27.89
C GLU A 26 -21.83 7.88 -27.21
N ASP A 27 -20.75 8.54 -26.81
CA ASP A 27 -19.85 7.99 -25.81
C ASP A 27 -20.72 7.84 -24.57
N THR A 28 -21.30 6.66 -24.39
CA THR A 28 -21.81 6.19 -23.11
C THR A 28 -20.62 5.96 -22.17
N SER A 29 -19.76 6.97 -22.04
CA SER A 29 -19.04 7.30 -20.84
C SER A 29 -20.12 7.53 -19.78
N LYS A 30 -20.61 6.41 -19.21
CA LYS A 30 -21.00 6.43 -17.80
C LYS A 30 -19.84 7.14 -17.12
N SER A 31 -20.05 8.40 -16.71
CA SER A 31 -19.07 9.20 -15.99
C SER A 31 -18.37 8.28 -14.99
N ARG A 32 -17.16 7.81 -15.32
CA ARG A 32 -16.47 6.83 -14.48
C ARG A 32 -16.34 7.48 -13.11
N LYS A 33 -16.92 6.86 -12.09
CA LYS A 33 -16.93 7.43 -10.74
C LYS A 33 -15.48 7.71 -10.37
N LYS A 34 -15.20 8.93 -9.90
CA LYS A 34 -13.84 9.32 -9.52
C LYS A 34 -13.37 8.41 -8.39
N PRO A 35 -12.17 7.81 -8.49
CA PRO A 35 -11.65 6.96 -7.43
C PRO A 35 -11.51 7.70 -6.11
N ILE A 36 -11.88 7.02 -5.02
CA ILE A 36 -11.68 7.47 -3.64
C ILE A 36 -11.01 6.33 -2.88
N LEU A 37 -9.93 6.67 -2.18
CA LEU A 37 -9.11 5.70 -1.46
C LEU A 37 -9.00 6.07 0.02
N ILE A 38 -9.32 5.14 0.90
CA ILE A 38 -9.18 5.28 2.35
C ILE A 38 -8.22 4.20 2.81
N ASN A 39 -7.08 4.59 3.38
CA ASN A 39 -6.03 3.66 3.75
C ASN A 39 -5.86 3.56 5.26
N PHE A 40 -5.63 2.35 5.75
CA PHE A 40 -5.25 2.02 7.12
C PHE A 40 -3.99 1.16 7.08
N GLY A 41 -3.11 1.33 8.04
CA GLY A 41 -1.90 0.51 8.06
C GLY A 41 -0.78 1.01 8.93
N ASP A 42 0.43 0.55 8.59
CA ASP A 42 1.67 0.91 9.25
C ASP A 42 2.62 1.71 8.33
N SER A 43 3.92 1.62 8.58
CA SER A 43 4.95 2.34 7.83
C SER A 43 5.02 1.97 6.35
N ASN A 44 4.54 0.81 5.93
CA ASN A 44 4.51 0.42 4.51
C ASN A 44 3.60 1.31 3.66
N SER A 45 2.65 2.02 4.29
CA SER A 45 1.70 2.91 3.62
C SER A 45 1.57 4.27 4.29
N ASP A 46 2.39 4.60 5.29
CA ASP A 46 2.39 5.90 5.98
C ASP A 46 2.90 7.03 5.06
N THR A 47 2.04 8.01 4.78
CA THR A 47 2.36 9.17 3.94
C THR A 47 2.79 10.43 4.72
N GLY A 48 3.11 10.28 6.01
CA GLY A 48 3.54 11.34 6.92
C GLY A 48 2.70 11.47 8.19
N GLY A 49 1.85 10.49 8.50
CA GLY A 49 1.05 10.39 9.72
C GLY A 49 1.90 10.32 10.99
N VAL A 50 3.02 9.58 11.01
CA VAL A 50 3.92 9.58 12.18
C VAL A 50 4.56 10.95 12.41
N LEU A 51 4.94 11.65 11.34
CA LEU A 51 5.50 13.00 11.39
C LEU A 51 4.45 13.97 11.95
N ALA A 52 3.24 13.97 11.39
CA ALA A 52 2.19 14.87 11.83
C ALA A 52 1.63 14.54 13.24
N GLY A 53 1.58 13.26 13.59
CA GLY A 53 0.99 12.78 14.83
C GLY A 53 1.91 12.78 16.04
N VAL A 54 3.20 12.50 15.84
CA VAL A 54 4.19 12.34 16.92
C VAL A 54 5.32 13.37 16.81
N GLY A 55 5.42 14.09 15.69
CA GLY A 55 6.51 15.02 15.44
C GLY A 55 7.83 14.34 15.10
N LEU A 56 7.83 13.04 14.76
CA LEU A 56 9.04 12.31 14.38
C LEU A 56 9.53 12.78 13.00
N PRO A 57 10.68 13.49 12.91
CA PRO A 57 11.15 14.02 11.65
C PRO A 57 11.72 12.91 10.77
N ILE A 58 11.00 12.56 9.71
CA ILE A 58 11.49 11.67 8.65
C ILE A 58 11.88 12.55 7.46
N GLY A 59 13.11 13.04 7.54
CA GLY A 59 13.75 13.92 6.57
C GLY A 59 14.55 13.17 5.50
N LEU A 60 15.43 13.90 4.80
CA LEU A 60 16.42 13.27 3.93
C LEU A 60 17.27 12.26 4.73
N PRO A 61 17.67 11.13 4.13
CA PRO A 61 17.57 10.79 2.71
C PRO A 61 16.24 10.14 2.30
N HIS A 62 15.23 10.10 3.15
CA HIS A 62 13.92 9.63 2.71
C HIS A 62 13.32 10.60 1.68
N GLY A 63 12.75 10.05 0.61
CA GLY A 63 12.18 10.81 -0.50
C GLY A 63 13.17 11.31 -1.56
N ILE A 64 14.46 10.97 -1.50
CA ILE A 64 15.49 11.45 -2.44
C ILE A 64 15.20 11.15 -3.92
N THR A 65 14.53 10.05 -4.23
CA THR A 65 14.34 9.53 -5.60
C THR A 65 13.25 10.28 -6.36
N PHE A 66 12.15 10.65 -5.69
CA PHE A 66 10.98 11.24 -6.36
C PHE A 66 10.51 12.56 -5.75
N PHE A 67 10.43 12.65 -4.43
CA PHE A 67 9.94 13.87 -3.77
C PHE A 67 11.04 14.93 -3.65
N HIS A 68 12.30 14.51 -3.65
CA HIS A 68 13.50 15.32 -3.46
C HIS A 68 13.47 16.14 -2.16
N LYS A 69 12.72 15.65 -1.16
CA LYS A 69 12.59 16.18 0.20
C LYS A 69 12.01 15.10 1.12
N GLY A 70 12.18 15.27 2.42
CA GLY A 70 11.48 14.46 3.42
C GLY A 70 9.98 14.74 3.39
N THR A 71 9.16 13.70 3.28
CA THR A 71 7.70 13.79 3.31
C THR A 71 7.05 13.06 4.47
N GLY A 72 7.83 12.52 5.41
CA GLY A 72 7.29 11.62 6.44
C GLY A 72 7.16 10.15 6.02
N ARG A 73 7.51 9.78 4.78
CA ARG A 73 7.45 8.40 4.27
C ARG A 73 8.74 7.65 4.61
N LEU A 74 8.63 6.40 5.03
CA LEU A 74 9.79 5.51 5.17
C LEU A 74 10.11 4.82 3.84
N GLY A 75 10.97 5.46 3.05
CA GLY A 75 11.45 4.99 1.76
C GLY A 75 12.26 6.08 1.06
N ASP A 76 13.00 5.74 0.00
CA ASP A 76 13.68 6.71 -0.86
C ASP A 76 12.71 7.51 -1.75
N GLY A 77 11.43 7.13 -1.81
CA GLY A 77 10.45 7.85 -2.61
C GLY A 77 9.02 7.31 -2.46
N ARG A 78 8.37 7.01 -3.59
CA ARG A 78 6.96 6.59 -3.63
C ARG A 78 6.74 5.22 -2.97
N LEU A 79 5.68 5.12 -2.18
CA LEU A 79 5.20 3.86 -1.58
C LEU A 79 4.26 3.12 -2.55
N ILE A 80 3.94 1.86 -2.23
CA ILE A 80 2.91 1.07 -2.97
C ILE A 80 1.60 1.86 -3.11
N LEU A 81 1.18 2.52 -2.03
CA LEU A 81 -0.02 3.36 -2.00
C LEU A 81 0.04 4.53 -2.98
N ASP A 82 1.20 5.16 -3.14
CA ASP A 82 1.38 6.28 -4.06
C ASP A 82 1.26 5.83 -5.52
N PHE A 83 1.84 4.68 -5.87
CA PHE A 83 1.69 4.10 -7.22
C PHE A 83 0.24 3.69 -7.53
N PHE A 84 -0.54 3.24 -6.54
CA PHE A 84 -1.99 3.08 -6.75
C PHE A 84 -2.68 4.41 -7.04
N CYS A 85 -2.30 5.49 -6.36
CA CYS A 85 -2.85 6.81 -6.65
C CYS A 85 -2.52 7.26 -8.08
N GLU A 86 -1.29 7.02 -8.56
CA GLU A 86 -0.90 7.31 -9.95
C GLU A 86 -1.71 6.50 -10.96
N HIS A 87 -1.82 5.19 -10.74
CA HIS A 87 -2.60 4.29 -11.61
C HIS A 87 -4.07 4.73 -11.69
N LEU A 88 -4.64 5.17 -10.57
CA LEU A 88 -6.01 5.67 -10.47
C LEU A 88 -6.17 7.15 -10.89
N LYS A 89 -5.07 7.81 -11.30
CA LYS A 89 -5.03 9.23 -11.69
C LYS A 89 -5.62 10.15 -10.59
N MET A 90 -5.29 9.82 -9.34
CA MET A 90 -5.68 10.55 -8.14
C MET A 90 -4.46 11.20 -7.42
N PRO A 91 -4.63 12.24 -6.58
CA PRO A 91 -3.52 12.84 -5.86
C PRO A 91 -3.08 11.87 -4.77
N TYR A 92 -1.85 12.01 -4.29
CA TYR A 92 -1.41 11.25 -3.13
C TYR A 92 -2.25 11.57 -1.90
N LEU A 93 -2.44 10.55 -1.06
CA LEU A 93 -3.25 10.69 0.14
C LEU A 93 -2.53 11.52 1.19
N SER A 94 -3.22 12.57 1.68
CA SER A 94 -2.80 13.27 2.90
C SER A 94 -3.01 12.37 4.12
N PRO A 95 -2.07 12.38 5.09
CA PRO A 95 -2.29 11.71 6.35
C PRO A 95 -3.41 12.43 7.13
N TYR A 96 -4.27 11.67 7.79
CA TYR A 96 -5.38 12.19 8.59
C TYR A 96 -4.92 13.17 9.68
N LEU A 97 -3.71 12.97 10.19
CA LEU A 97 -3.12 13.75 11.28
C LEU A 97 -2.51 15.08 10.83
N ASP A 98 -2.39 15.35 9.52
CA ASP A 98 -1.89 16.64 9.03
C ASP A 98 -2.96 17.74 9.21
N SER A 99 -2.60 18.76 9.99
CA SER A 99 -3.46 19.88 10.37
C SER A 99 -3.29 21.11 9.50
N LEU A 100 -2.17 21.25 8.77
CA LEU A 100 -1.80 22.51 8.14
C LEU A 100 -2.36 22.64 6.72
N SER A 101 -2.30 21.57 5.93
CA SER A 101 -2.74 21.63 4.53
C SER A 101 -3.14 20.28 3.94
N PRO A 102 -4.07 19.53 4.57
CA PRO A 102 -4.51 18.26 4.01
C PRO A 102 -5.42 18.44 2.79
N ASN A 103 -5.35 17.49 1.85
CA ASN A 103 -6.33 17.33 0.77
C ASN A 103 -7.08 16.01 0.92
N PHE A 104 -8.30 16.08 1.45
CA PHE A 104 -9.12 14.89 1.69
C PHE A 104 -10.19 14.62 0.62
N LYS A 105 -10.23 15.41 -0.45
CA LYS A 105 -11.31 15.36 -1.45
C LYS A 105 -11.43 14.01 -2.18
N ARG A 106 -10.30 13.32 -2.39
CA ARG A 106 -10.26 12.03 -3.09
C ARG A 106 -9.74 10.89 -2.21
N GLY A 107 -9.62 11.08 -0.91
CA GLY A 107 -9.13 10.05 -0.01
C GLY A 107 -8.41 10.57 1.21
N VAL A 108 -8.09 9.67 2.13
CA VAL A 108 -7.41 9.97 3.39
C VAL A 108 -6.60 8.76 3.84
N ASN A 109 -5.43 9.01 4.42
CA ASN A 109 -4.57 7.95 4.95
C ASN A 109 -4.50 7.99 6.48
N PHE A 110 -4.93 6.92 7.13
CA PHE A 110 -4.87 6.75 8.58
C PHE A 110 -3.66 5.92 9.04
N ALA A 111 -2.86 5.40 8.09
CA ALA A 111 -1.66 4.64 8.42
C ALA A 111 -0.63 5.49 9.17
N VAL A 112 0.03 4.88 10.15
CA VAL A 112 1.08 5.51 10.95
C VAL A 112 2.22 4.53 11.15
N SER A 113 3.45 4.98 10.93
CA SER A 113 4.65 4.17 11.11
C SER A 113 4.74 3.58 12.51
N GLY A 114 5.04 2.29 12.59
CA GLY A 114 5.08 1.53 13.86
C GLY A 114 3.72 1.06 14.39
N ALA A 115 2.61 1.38 13.71
CA ALA A 115 1.29 0.92 14.13
C ALA A 115 1.19 -0.62 14.16
N THR A 116 0.42 -1.10 15.12
CA THR A 116 0.13 -2.52 15.35
C THR A 116 -1.36 -2.80 15.23
N VAL A 117 -1.71 -4.06 15.01
CA VAL A 117 -3.10 -4.53 15.07
C VAL A 117 -3.60 -4.43 16.51
N LEU A 118 -2.83 -4.98 17.46
CA LEU A 118 -3.13 -4.96 18.89
C LEU A 118 -2.68 -3.63 19.52
N PRO A 119 -3.26 -3.21 20.67
CA PRO A 119 -2.95 -1.94 21.31
C PRO A 119 -1.61 -1.98 22.07
N MET A 120 -0.50 -2.10 21.35
CA MET A 120 0.86 -2.12 21.91
C MET A 120 1.59 -0.78 21.79
N PHE A 121 1.42 -0.10 20.66
CA PHE A 121 2.03 1.20 20.38
C PHE A 121 0.97 2.27 20.10
N SER A 122 1.42 3.49 19.83
CA SER A 122 0.55 4.58 19.38
C SER A 122 -0.10 4.23 18.04
N PHE A 123 -1.35 4.68 17.85
CA PHE A 123 -2.13 4.49 16.62
C PHE A 123 -2.34 3.02 16.18
N PRO A 124 -2.72 2.10 17.10
CA PRO A 124 -3.08 0.75 16.70
C PRO A 124 -4.30 0.78 15.77
N LEU A 125 -4.57 -0.31 15.04
CA LEU A 125 -5.65 -0.37 14.05
C LEU A 125 -6.98 0.16 14.60
N ALA A 126 -7.35 -0.21 15.83
CA ALA A 126 -8.58 0.28 16.46
C ALA A 126 -8.64 1.81 16.62
N VAL A 127 -7.51 2.49 16.86
CA VAL A 127 -7.44 3.96 16.87
C VAL A 127 -7.65 4.51 15.47
N GLN A 128 -6.98 3.94 14.45
CA GLN A 128 -7.14 4.39 13.06
C GLN A 128 -8.60 4.25 12.59
N ILE A 129 -9.29 3.18 12.99
CA ILE A 129 -10.72 2.99 12.73
C ILE A 129 -11.58 4.03 13.44
N ARG A 130 -11.29 4.38 14.71
CA ARG A 130 -12.00 5.46 15.42
C ARG A 130 -11.77 6.83 14.76
N GLN A 131 -10.55 7.08 14.28
CA GLN A 131 -10.23 8.28 13.51
C GLN A 131 -11.04 8.34 12.21
N TYR A 132 -11.18 7.21 11.50
CA TYR A 132 -12.04 7.12 10.32
C TYR A 132 -13.51 7.43 10.64
N VAL A 133 -14.07 6.82 11.68
CA VAL A 133 -15.45 7.07 12.11
C VAL A 133 -15.66 8.56 12.39
N ARG A 134 -14.74 9.15 13.15
CA ARG A 134 -14.74 10.59 13.43
C ARG A 134 -14.65 11.42 12.14
N PHE A 135 -13.74 11.08 11.24
CA PHE A 135 -13.50 11.78 9.99
C PHE A 135 -14.74 11.77 9.10
N LYS A 136 -15.39 10.61 8.97
CA LYS A 136 -16.63 10.46 8.18
C LYS A 136 -17.75 11.35 8.73
N ASN A 137 -18.05 11.22 10.03
CA ASN A 137 -19.12 12.01 10.65
C ASN A 137 -18.83 13.51 10.53
N ARG A 138 -17.59 13.92 10.79
CA ARG A 138 -17.22 15.35 10.70
C ARG A 138 -17.24 15.87 9.26
N SER A 139 -16.94 15.03 8.28
CA SER A 139 -17.02 15.41 6.86
C SER A 139 -18.46 15.73 6.46
N GLN A 140 -19.42 14.91 6.89
CA GLN A 140 -20.85 15.12 6.64
C GLN A 140 -21.34 16.44 7.25
N GLU A 141 -21.00 16.71 8.51
CA GLU A 141 -21.33 17.97 9.18
C GLU A 141 -20.78 19.19 8.43
N LEU A 142 -19.48 19.16 8.09
CA LEU A 142 -18.81 20.28 7.41
C LEU A 142 -19.35 20.52 5.99
N ILE A 143 -19.69 19.46 5.26
CA ILE A 143 -20.32 19.58 3.94
C ILE A 143 -21.70 20.23 4.05
N SER A 144 -22.46 19.89 5.10
CA SER A 144 -23.77 20.48 5.39
C SER A 144 -23.64 21.97 5.75
N SER A 145 -22.52 22.37 6.37
CA SER A 145 -22.16 23.77 6.63
C SER A 145 -21.48 24.49 5.44
N GLY A 146 -21.44 23.88 4.25
CA GLY A 146 -20.97 24.51 3.01
C GLY A 146 -19.53 24.21 2.59
N LYS A 147 -18.77 23.36 3.31
CA LYS A 147 -17.46 22.89 2.80
C LYS A 147 -17.63 21.97 1.58
N ARG A 148 -16.69 22.02 0.65
CA ARG A 148 -16.77 21.28 -0.64
C ARG A 148 -15.59 20.35 -0.93
N ASP A 149 -14.51 20.40 -0.14
CA ASP A 149 -13.29 19.61 -0.36
C ASP A 149 -13.14 18.45 0.63
N LEU A 150 -14.24 17.76 0.91
CA LEU A 150 -14.32 16.57 1.77
C LEU A 150 -15.08 15.46 1.04
N ILE A 151 -14.92 14.23 1.53
CA ILE A 151 -15.62 13.06 1.01
C ILE A 151 -17.08 13.12 1.49
N ASP A 152 -18.03 13.03 0.57
CA ASP A 152 -19.46 12.95 0.86
C ASP A 152 -19.93 11.50 1.08
N ASP A 153 -21.21 11.31 1.42
CA ASP A 153 -21.78 10.00 1.72
C ASP A 153 -21.67 9.01 0.57
N ASN A 154 -21.94 9.50 -0.64
CA ASN A 154 -21.79 8.69 -1.83
C ASN A 154 -20.32 8.35 -2.08
N GLY A 155 -19.41 9.26 -1.79
CA GLY A 155 -17.97 9.07 -1.84
C GLY A 155 -17.51 7.96 -0.90
N PHE A 156 -17.90 8.01 0.38
CA PHE A 156 -17.60 6.95 1.35
C PHE A 156 -18.17 5.59 0.91
N LYS A 157 -19.43 5.55 0.46
CA LYS A 157 -20.06 4.30 -0.03
C LYS A 157 -19.32 3.70 -1.22
N ASN A 158 -18.71 4.53 -2.07
CA ASN A 158 -17.99 4.09 -3.27
C ASN A 158 -16.46 4.02 -3.08
N ALA A 159 -15.92 4.39 -1.92
CA ALA A 159 -14.49 4.37 -1.63
C ALA A 159 -13.95 2.94 -1.57
N LEU A 160 -12.68 2.78 -1.94
CA LEU A 160 -11.89 1.58 -1.69
C LEU A 160 -11.18 1.74 -0.34
N TYR A 161 -11.31 0.74 0.52
CA TYR A 161 -10.72 0.70 1.86
C TYR A 161 -9.54 -0.27 1.86
N MET A 162 -8.33 0.27 1.95
CA MET A 162 -7.08 -0.48 1.99
C MET A 162 -6.62 -0.75 3.41
N ILE A 163 -6.13 -1.96 3.68
CA ILE A 163 -5.59 -2.38 4.98
C ILE A 163 -4.27 -3.12 4.74
N ASP A 164 -3.16 -2.61 5.28
CA ASP A 164 -1.83 -3.24 5.31
C ASP A 164 -1.23 -3.08 6.71
N ILE A 165 -1.34 -4.12 7.54
CA ILE A 165 -0.95 -4.07 8.96
C ILE A 165 -0.71 -5.47 9.53
N GLY A 166 0.10 -5.55 10.59
CA GLY A 166 0.35 -6.78 11.38
C GLY A 166 1.82 -7.20 11.41
N GLN A 167 2.65 -6.66 10.51
CA GLN A 167 4.09 -6.93 10.50
C GLN A 167 4.74 -6.57 11.85
N ASN A 168 4.42 -5.40 12.40
CA ASN A 168 4.98 -4.95 13.68
C ASN A 168 4.58 -5.87 14.85
N ASP A 169 3.35 -6.39 14.86
CA ASP A 169 2.89 -7.32 15.90
C ASP A 169 3.66 -8.63 15.86
N LEU A 170 3.90 -9.18 14.66
CA LEU A 170 4.66 -10.42 14.48
C LEU A 170 6.13 -10.25 14.88
N LEU A 171 6.78 -9.16 14.46
CA LEU A 171 8.16 -8.88 14.83
C LEU A 171 8.30 -8.68 16.34
N GLN A 172 7.39 -7.92 16.96
CA GLN A 172 7.42 -7.72 18.41
C GLN A 172 7.21 -9.02 19.19
N ALA A 173 6.27 -9.88 18.74
CA ALA A 173 6.04 -11.18 19.35
C ALA A 173 7.27 -12.09 19.22
N LEU A 174 7.95 -12.08 18.07
CA LEU A 174 9.20 -12.81 17.86
C LEU A 174 10.30 -12.33 18.82
N TYR A 175 10.52 -11.03 18.95
CA TYR A 175 11.53 -10.51 19.88
C TYR A 175 11.24 -10.88 21.33
N ASN A 176 9.96 -10.82 21.73
CA ASN A 176 9.55 -11.15 23.10
C ASN A 176 9.61 -12.64 23.40
N SER A 177 9.64 -13.51 22.38
CA SER A 177 9.67 -14.96 22.53
C SER A 177 11.03 -15.58 22.24
N ASN A 178 12.10 -14.77 22.11
CA ASN A 178 13.40 -15.23 21.62
C ASN A 178 13.28 -16.03 20.30
N LEU A 179 12.49 -15.49 19.37
CA LEU A 179 12.22 -16.06 18.04
C LEU A 179 11.54 -17.44 18.09
N THR A 180 10.78 -17.75 19.14
CA THR A 180 10.07 -19.03 19.26
C THR A 180 8.76 -19.01 18.46
N TYR A 181 8.66 -19.87 17.44
CA TYR A 181 7.50 -19.97 16.55
C TYR A 181 6.16 -20.18 17.29
N THR A 182 6.10 -21.19 18.17
CA THR A 182 4.85 -21.60 18.84
C THR A 182 4.25 -20.47 19.66
N THR A 183 5.07 -19.76 20.43
CA THR A 183 4.66 -18.59 21.23
C THR A 183 4.09 -17.47 20.38
N VAL A 184 4.65 -17.22 19.18
CA VAL A 184 4.15 -16.18 18.27
C VAL A 184 2.81 -16.58 17.66
N VAL A 185 2.66 -17.84 17.25
CA VAL A 185 1.41 -18.33 16.63
C VAL A 185 0.23 -18.21 17.58
N GLU A 186 0.42 -18.40 18.89
CA GLU A 186 -0.62 -18.19 19.90
C GLU A 186 -1.15 -16.75 19.96
N LYS A 187 -0.39 -15.77 19.47
CA LYS A 187 -0.79 -14.35 19.43
C LYS A 187 -1.54 -13.97 18.15
N ILE A 188 -1.56 -14.83 17.12
CA ILE A 188 -2.19 -14.53 15.83
C ILE A 188 -3.73 -14.42 15.92
N PRO A 189 -4.47 -15.30 16.62
CA PRO A 189 -5.93 -15.22 16.62
C PRO A 189 -6.50 -13.89 17.14
N PRO A 190 -5.98 -13.30 18.25
CA PRO A 190 -6.38 -11.95 18.67
C PRO A 190 -6.13 -10.87 17.60
N MET A 191 -5.02 -10.94 16.85
CA MET A 191 -4.74 -9.99 15.77
C MET A 191 -5.81 -10.09 14.67
N LEU A 192 -6.11 -11.31 14.21
CA LEU A 192 -7.13 -11.55 13.19
C LEU A 192 -8.51 -11.07 13.64
N LEU A 193 -8.83 -11.22 14.93
CA LEU A 193 -10.09 -10.73 15.49
C LEU A 193 -10.19 -9.20 15.43
N GLU A 194 -9.12 -8.46 15.71
CA GLU A 194 -9.14 -7.00 15.60
C GLU A 194 -9.23 -6.52 14.14
N ILE A 195 -8.57 -7.22 13.20
CA ILE A 195 -8.75 -6.95 11.76
C ILE A 195 -10.21 -7.22 11.33
N LYS A 196 -10.82 -8.30 11.83
CA LYS A 196 -12.24 -8.60 11.59
C LYS A 196 -13.13 -7.45 12.07
N LYS A 197 -12.93 -6.99 13.30
CA LYS A 197 -13.68 -5.86 13.89
C LYS A 197 -13.47 -4.57 13.09
N ALA A 198 -12.26 -4.31 12.61
CA ALA A 198 -11.98 -3.16 11.77
C ALA A 198 -12.80 -3.18 10.47
N ILE A 199 -12.78 -4.31 9.74
CA ILE A 199 -13.58 -4.50 8.51
C ILE A 199 -15.08 -4.35 8.82
N GLN A 200 -15.58 -5.00 9.88
CA GLN A 200 -16.98 -4.91 10.30
C GLN A 200 -17.38 -3.47 10.63
N THR A 201 -16.53 -2.72 11.33
CA THR A 201 -16.81 -1.32 11.68
C THR A 201 -16.87 -0.45 10.43
N VAL A 202 -15.90 -0.57 9.52
CA VAL A 202 -15.93 0.18 8.25
C VAL A 202 -17.18 -0.16 7.44
N TYR A 203 -17.57 -1.44 7.41
CA TYR A 203 -18.79 -1.90 6.74
C TYR A 203 -20.07 -1.33 7.37
N LEU A 204 -20.18 -1.33 8.70
CA LEU A 204 -21.28 -0.71 9.45
C LEU A 204 -21.39 0.79 9.15
N TYR A 205 -20.26 1.44 8.90
CA TYR A 205 -20.20 2.84 8.48
C TYR A 205 -20.36 3.06 6.97
N GLY A 206 -20.83 2.05 6.22
CA GLY A 206 -21.22 2.17 4.81
C GLY A 206 -20.13 1.76 3.81
N GLY A 207 -18.95 1.35 4.27
CA GLY A 207 -17.91 0.85 3.38
C GLY A 207 -18.31 -0.47 2.71
N ARG A 208 -17.97 -0.63 1.42
CA ARG A 208 -18.37 -1.81 0.62
C ARG A 208 -17.26 -2.43 -0.20
N LYS A 209 -16.06 -1.85 -0.23
CA LYS A 209 -14.97 -2.27 -1.12
C LYS A 209 -13.68 -2.35 -0.31
N PHE A 210 -13.18 -3.54 -0.07
CA PHE A 210 -12.01 -3.78 0.77
C PHE A 210 -10.87 -4.40 -0.01
N TRP A 211 -9.67 -3.91 0.24
CA TRP A 211 -8.43 -4.34 -0.37
C TRP A 211 -7.41 -4.62 0.72
N VAL A 212 -7.28 -5.89 1.10
CA VAL A 212 -6.56 -6.32 2.29
C VAL A 212 -5.25 -6.97 1.88
N HIS A 213 -4.13 -6.35 2.23
CA HIS A 213 -2.80 -6.88 1.99
C HIS A 213 -2.44 -7.87 3.10
N ASN A 214 -1.78 -8.96 2.72
CA ASN A 214 -1.08 -9.80 3.69
C ASN A 214 0.31 -9.24 3.99
N THR A 215 0.99 -9.80 4.98
CA THR A 215 2.35 -9.35 5.35
C THR A 215 3.39 -9.87 4.35
N GLY A 216 4.50 -9.14 4.22
CA GLY A 216 5.65 -9.54 3.41
C GLY A 216 6.51 -10.65 4.04
N PRO A 217 7.57 -11.11 3.35
CA PRO A 217 8.53 -12.06 3.89
C PRO A 217 9.45 -11.39 4.92
N LEU A 218 9.01 -11.40 6.18
CA LEU A 218 9.68 -10.70 7.28
C LEU A 218 11.13 -11.14 7.47
N GLY A 219 11.44 -12.41 7.19
CA GLY A 219 12.80 -12.95 7.33
C GLY A 219 13.78 -12.44 6.27
N CYS A 220 13.29 -11.82 5.19
CA CYS A 220 14.12 -11.25 4.14
C CYS A 220 14.52 -9.79 4.42
N ALA A 221 14.08 -9.21 5.54
CA ALA A 221 14.46 -7.87 5.94
C ALA A 221 15.93 -7.86 6.44
N PRO A 222 16.83 -7.04 5.84
CA PRO A 222 18.23 -6.91 6.26
C PRO A 222 18.39 -6.62 7.75
N LYS A 223 17.47 -5.85 8.33
CA LYS A 223 17.43 -5.59 9.77
C LYS A 223 17.39 -6.88 10.59
N GLU A 224 16.50 -7.81 10.25
CA GLU A 224 16.32 -9.04 11.02
C GLU A 224 17.55 -9.94 10.92
N LEU A 225 18.15 -10.02 9.72
CA LEU A 225 19.42 -10.71 9.46
C LEU A 225 20.58 -10.11 10.27
N ALA A 226 20.66 -8.79 10.38
CA ALA A 226 21.77 -8.13 11.06
C ALA A 226 21.70 -8.20 12.60
N ILE A 227 20.50 -8.12 13.19
CA ILE A 227 20.35 -7.96 14.66
C ILE A 227 20.21 -9.28 15.42
N ASN A 228 19.84 -10.36 14.73
CA ASN A 228 19.62 -11.65 15.35
C ASN A 228 20.80 -12.58 15.05
N PRO A 229 21.51 -13.12 16.06
CA PRO A 229 22.48 -14.18 15.84
C PRO A 229 21.83 -15.38 15.15
N HIS A 230 22.49 -15.93 14.14
CA HIS A 230 21.98 -17.07 13.38
C HIS A 230 23.10 -17.86 12.71
N ASN A 231 22.75 -19.05 12.23
CA ASN A 231 23.56 -19.88 11.36
C ASN A 231 22.73 -20.35 10.15
N ASP A 232 23.35 -21.08 9.21
CA ASP A 232 22.69 -21.54 7.98
C ASP A 232 21.43 -22.37 8.22
N SER A 233 21.31 -23.05 9.37
CA SER A 233 20.12 -23.85 9.71
C SER A 233 18.90 -23.00 10.10
N ASP A 234 19.08 -21.71 10.40
CA ASP A 234 18.02 -20.75 10.71
C ASP A 234 17.47 -20.07 9.45
N LEU A 235 18.18 -20.19 8.32
CA LEU A 235 17.86 -19.54 7.06
C LEU A 235 17.10 -20.47 6.11
N ASP A 236 16.29 -19.90 5.23
CA ASP A 236 15.67 -20.59 4.12
C ASP A 236 16.60 -20.62 2.89
N PRO A 237 16.25 -21.32 1.78
CA PRO A 237 17.15 -21.49 0.64
C PRO A 237 17.62 -20.19 -0.06
N ILE A 238 16.95 -19.06 0.18
CA ILE A 238 17.34 -17.77 -0.39
C ILE A 238 18.05 -16.87 0.63
N GLY A 239 18.33 -17.38 1.84
CA GLY A 239 19.03 -16.66 2.90
C GLY A 239 18.13 -15.84 3.83
N CYS A 240 16.81 -16.02 3.78
CA CYS A 240 15.89 -15.31 4.68
C CYS A 240 15.68 -16.09 5.98
N PHE A 241 15.47 -15.40 7.09
CA PHE A 241 15.15 -16.05 8.37
C PHE A 241 13.87 -16.89 8.30
N ARG A 242 14.01 -18.20 8.55
CA ARG A 242 12.92 -19.16 8.39
C ARG A 242 11.77 -18.90 9.34
N VAL A 243 12.06 -18.73 10.63
CA VAL A 243 11.02 -18.54 11.65
C VAL A 243 10.19 -17.27 11.41
N HIS A 244 10.84 -16.19 10.97
CA HIS A 244 10.16 -14.93 10.61
C HIS A 244 9.21 -15.14 9.43
N ASN A 245 9.66 -15.85 8.40
CA ASN A 245 8.85 -16.18 7.23
C ASN A 245 7.70 -17.14 7.57
N ASP A 246 7.92 -18.10 8.47
CA ASP A 246 6.90 -19.09 8.82
C ASP A 246 5.79 -18.50 9.70
N VAL A 247 6.09 -17.60 10.64
CA VAL A 247 5.04 -16.88 11.38
C VAL A 247 4.24 -15.96 10.46
N ALA A 248 4.89 -15.31 9.49
CA ALA A 248 4.22 -14.48 8.48
C ALA A 248 3.27 -15.33 7.62
N LYS A 249 3.71 -16.50 7.15
CA LYS A 249 2.84 -17.44 6.41
C LYS A 249 1.65 -17.89 7.24
N THR A 250 1.83 -18.20 8.53
CA THR A 250 0.73 -18.62 9.41
C THR A 250 -0.29 -17.49 9.62
N PHE A 251 0.17 -16.26 9.84
CA PHE A 251 -0.70 -15.09 9.91
C PHE A 251 -1.45 -14.87 8.59
N ASN A 252 -0.73 -14.91 7.46
CA ASN A 252 -1.28 -14.71 6.13
C ASN A 252 -2.34 -15.76 5.78
N LYS A 253 -2.14 -17.03 6.17
CA LYS A 253 -3.15 -18.10 6.03
C LYS A 253 -4.41 -17.79 6.83
N GLY A 254 -4.26 -17.35 8.08
CA GLY A 254 -5.39 -16.92 8.91
C GLY A 254 -6.13 -15.71 8.33
N LEU A 255 -5.40 -14.73 7.82
CA LEU A 255 -5.96 -13.54 7.18
C LEU A 255 -6.72 -13.88 5.89
N PHE A 256 -6.21 -14.80 5.08
CA PHE A 256 -6.90 -15.30 3.89
C PHE A 256 -8.24 -15.95 4.25
N SER A 257 -8.26 -16.82 5.28
CA SER A 257 -9.48 -17.44 5.78
C SER A 257 -10.46 -16.40 6.31
N LEU A 258 -9.99 -15.43 7.08
CA LEU A 258 -10.82 -14.33 7.60
C LEU A 258 -11.46 -13.51 6.47
N VAL A 259 -10.68 -13.08 5.47
CA VAL A 259 -11.21 -12.31 4.33
C VAL A 259 -12.24 -13.13 3.54
N SER A 260 -12.01 -14.43 3.40
CA SER A 260 -12.95 -15.35 2.74
C SER A 260 -14.25 -15.53 3.54
N GLU A 261 -14.16 -15.68 4.86
CA GLU A 261 -15.31 -15.73 5.77
C GLU A 261 -16.12 -14.42 5.67
N MET A 262 -15.45 -13.28 5.77
CA MET A 262 -16.08 -11.96 5.70
C MET A 262 -16.76 -11.71 4.35
N ARG A 263 -16.17 -12.18 3.24
CA ARG A 263 -16.81 -12.16 1.91
C ARG A 263 -18.08 -13.02 1.87
N ALA A 264 -18.07 -14.16 2.57
CA ALA A 264 -19.26 -15.01 2.65
C ALA A 264 -20.37 -14.37 3.50
N GLN A 265 -20.03 -13.58 4.51
CA GLN A 265 -20.99 -12.92 5.41
C GLN A 265 -21.51 -11.58 4.84
N LEU A 266 -20.65 -10.77 4.24
CA LEU A 266 -20.97 -9.42 3.74
C LEU A 266 -21.30 -9.45 2.24
N LYS A 267 -22.50 -9.93 1.89
CA LYS A 267 -22.89 -10.23 0.50
C LYS A 267 -22.94 -9.01 -0.44
N ASP A 268 -23.17 -7.82 0.09
CA ASP A 268 -23.20 -6.56 -0.66
C ASP A 268 -21.83 -5.84 -0.67
N ALA A 269 -20.79 -6.45 -0.10
CA ALA A 269 -19.42 -5.94 -0.10
C ALA A 269 -18.49 -6.79 -0.97
N THR A 270 -17.51 -6.13 -1.59
CA THR A 270 -16.40 -6.77 -2.29
C THR A 270 -15.17 -6.75 -1.39
N LEU A 271 -14.65 -7.93 -1.04
CA LEU A 271 -13.42 -8.07 -0.25
C LEU A 271 -12.36 -8.83 -1.05
N VAL A 272 -11.24 -8.16 -1.35
CA VAL A 272 -10.11 -8.73 -2.08
C VAL A 272 -8.93 -8.88 -1.12
N TYR A 273 -8.41 -10.11 -1.03
CA TYR A 273 -7.14 -10.42 -0.38
C TYR A 273 -6.01 -10.30 -1.39
N VAL A 274 -4.89 -9.70 -1.01
CA VAL A 274 -3.74 -9.44 -1.88
C VAL A 274 -2.51 -10.11 -1.29
N ASP A 275 -1.91 -11.01 -2.07
CA ASP A 275 -0.75 -11.79 -1.67
C ASP A 275 0.56 -11.05 -1.94
N ILE A 276 0.84 -10.06 -1.09
CA ILE A 276 2.10 -9.30 -1.03
C ILE A 276 3.29 -10.21 -0.71
N TYR A 277 3.13 -11.18 0.19
CA TYR A 277 4.18 -12.14 0.56
C TYR A 277 4.83 -12.77 -0.67
N SER A 278 4.02 -13.39 -1.54
CA SER A 278 4.53 -14.11 -2.71
C SER A 278 5.23 -13.20 -3.71
N ILE A 279 4.77 -11.95 -3.85
CA ILE A 279 5.40 -10.96 -4.74
C ILE A 279 6.78 -10.58 -4.21
N LYS A 280 6.83 -10.16 -2.94
CA LYS A 280 8.05 -9.70 -2.27
C LYS A 280 9.08 -10.82 -2.14
N TYR A 281 8.65 -12.03 -1.77
CA TYR A 281 9.54 -13.19 -1.68
C TYR A 281 10.16 -13.55 -3.04
N LYS A 282 9.35 -13.53 -4.10
CA LYS A 282 9.84 -13.76 -5.47
C LYS A 282 10.83 -12.69 -5.91
N LEU A 283 10.62 -11.43 -5.55
CA LEU A 283 11.56 -10.36 -5.83
C LEU A 283 12.91 -10.61 -5.15
N SER A 284 12.91 -11.05 -3.89
CA SER A 284 14.14 -11.41 -3.19
C SER A 284 14.83 -12.62 -3.82
N ALA A 285 14.08 -13.69 -4.11
CA ALA A 285 14.60 -14.93 -4.69
C ALA A 285 15.23 -14.75 -6.08
N ASP A 286 14.55 -14.01 -6.96
CA ASP A 286 14.93 -13.83 -8.38
C ASP A 286 15.43 -12.39 -8.68
N SER A 287 15.95 -11.67 -7.69
CA SER A 287 16.30 -10.24 -7.77
C SER A 287 17.09 -9.86 -9.04
N LYS A 288 18.14 -10.61 -9.36
CA LYS A 288 18.98 -10.40 -10.56
C LYS A 288 18.18 -10.45 -11.87
N ARG A 289 17.19 -11.33 -11.96
CA ARG A 289 16.33 -11.46 -13.16
C ARG A 289 15.50 -10.20 -13.38
N TYR A 290 15.15 -9.49 -12.31
CA TYR A 290 14.37 -8.26 -12.35
C TYR A 290 15.23 -6.99 -12.31
N GLY A 291 16.56 -7.13 -12.45
CA GLY A 291 17.49 -5.99 -12.48
C GLY A 291 17.91 -5.47 -11.10
N PHE A 292 17.53 -6.15 -10.02
CA PHE A 292 17.93 -5.81 -8.66
C PHE A 292 19.20 -6.55 -8.22
N VAL A 293 19.89 -6.00 -7.23
CA VAL A 293 21.12 -6.56 -6.65
C VAL A 293 21.01 -6.64 -5.13
N ASP A 294 21.76 -7.56 -4.54
CA ASP A 294 21.90 -7.75 -3.08
C ASP A 294 20.56 -7.64 -2.32
N PRO A 295 19.57 -8.52 -2.57
CA PRO A 295 18.19 -8.37 -2.09
C PRO A 295 18.04 -8.40 -0.57
N LEU A 296 19.07 -8.84 0.15
CA LEU A 296 19.11 -8.94 1.62
C LEU A 296 20.04 -7.87 2.24
N MET A 297 20.45 -6.87 1.46
CA MET A 297 21.25 -5.73 1.89
C MET A 297 20.41 -4.45 1.83
N ALA A 298 20.47 -3.64 2.88
CA ALA A 298 19.89 -2.32 2.89
C ALA A 298 20.70 -1.35 2.03
N CYS A 299 20.02 -0.55 1.21
CA CYS A 299 20.69 0.50 0.46
C CYS A 299 21.22 1.61 1.36
N CYS A 300 20.42 2.05 2.34
CA CYS A 300 20.70 3.14 3.25
C CYS A 300 20.86 2.61 4.68
N GLY A 301 22.05 2.69 5.24
CA GLY A 301 22.31 2.15 6.57
C GLY A 301 23.78 2.17 6.95
N PHE A 302 24.13 1.39 7.97
CA PHE A 302 25.47 1.33 8.55
C PHE A 302 25.86 -0.13 8.80
N GLY A 303 27.17 -0.40 8.87
CA GLY A 303 27.72 -1.73 9.12
C GLY A 303 28.22 -2.47 7.88
N GLY A 304 27.84 -2.03 6.66
CA GLY A 304 28.34 -2.62 5.41
C GLY A 304 27.83 -4.05 5.16
N ARG A 305 28.50 -4.79 4.28
CA ARG A 305 28.07 -6.16 3.92
C ARG A 305 28.07 -7.10 5.14
N PRO A 306 27.15 -8.08 5.20
CA PRO A 306 26.21 -8.46 4.14
C PRO A 306 24.86 -7.71 4.14
N ASN A 307 24.44 -7.12 5.26
CA ASN A 307 23.08 -6.57 5.39
C ASN A 307 22.98 -5.04 5.43
N ASN A 308 24.09 -4.35 5.70
CA ASN A 308 24.18 -2.89 5.84
C ASN A 308 23.17 -2.29 6.83
N TYR A 309 22.97 -2.97 7.96
CA TYR A 309 22.10 -2.48 9.03
C TYR A 309 22.79 -2.62 10.39
N ASP A 310 22.76 -1.53 11.17
CA ASP A 310 23.19 -1.50 12.58
C ASP A 310 22.38 -0.42 13.30
N ARG A 311 21.91 -0.71 14.52
CA ARG A 311 21.12 0.20 15.35
C ARG A 311 21.88 1.47 15.74
N LYS A 312 23.22 1.46 15.70
CA LYS A 312 24.07 2.62 16.00
C LYS A 312 23.86 3.79 15.03
N ALA A 313 23.56 3.49 13.77
CA ALA A 313 23.31 4.50 12.75
C ALA A 313 22.35 3.95 11.68
N THR A 314 21.05 4.09 11.95
CA THR A 314 20.00 3.76 10.97
C THR A 314 19.99 4.77 9.82
N CYS A 315 19.29 4.45 8.73
CA CYS A 315 19.19 5.34 7.57
C CYS A 315 18.82 6.78 7.97
N GLY A 316 19.60 7.75 7.50
CA GLY A 316 19.42 9.18 7.79
C GLY A 316 20.02 9.66 9.10
N GLN A 317 20.54 8.77 9.94
CA GLN A 317 21.35 9.14 11.09
C GLN A 317 22.81 9.42 10.66
N PRO A 318 23.54 10.27 11.42
CA PRO A 318 24.97 10.48 11.20
C PRO A 318 25.73 9.15 11.14
N GLY A 319 26.59 8.99 10.14
CA GLY A 319 27.36 7.77 9.91
C GLY A 319 26.69 6.74 9.00
N SER A 320 25.39 6.87 8.70
CA SER A 320 24.75 6.04 7.68
C SER A 320 25.24 6.41 6.27
N THR A 321 25.21 5.43 5.37
CA THR A 321 25.63 5.54 3.97
C THR A 321 24.50 5.09 3.06
N ILE A 322 24.47 5.58 1.82
CA ILE A 322 23.52 5.19 0.79
C ILE A 322 24.27 4.42 -0.30
N CYS A 323 23.67 3.34 -0.80
CA CYS A 323 24.21 2.53 -1.87
C CYS A 323 24.36 3.35 -3.17
N ARG A 324 25.27 2.92 -4.04
CA ARG A 324 25.63 3.66 -5.26
C ARG A 324 24.47 3.85 -6.24
N ASP A 325 23.58 2.86 -6.34
CA ASP A 325 22.46 2.87 -7.28
C ASP A 325 21.19 2.38 -6.58
N VAL A 326 20.41 3.34 -6.08
CA VAL A 326 19.17 3.09 -5.33
C VAL A 326 18.13 2.35 -6.20
N THR A 327 18.17 2.56 -7.52
CA THR A 327 17.19 1.95 -8.45
C THR A 327 17.36 0.43 -8.59
N LYS A 328 18.48 -0.12 -8.14
CA LYS A 328 18.79 -1.56 -8.17
C LYS A 328 18.69 -2.23 -6.81
N ALA A 329 18.46 -1.49 -5.73
CA ALA A 329 18.30 -2.09 -4.40
C ALA A 329 16.85 -2.51 -4.16
N VAL A 330 16.64 -3.64 -3.47
CA VAL A 330 15.29 -4.09 -3.07
C VAL A 330 14.84 -3.35 -1.81
N VAL A 331 15.70 -3.30 -0.80
CA VAL A 331 15.39 -2.72 0.51
C VAL A 331 16.10 -1.37 0.66
N TRP A 332 15.33 -0.35 1.02
CA TRP A 332 15.83 0.99 1.28
C TRP A 332 16.67 1.04 2.56
N ASP A 333 16.12 0.76 3.74
CA ASP A 333 16.82 0.99 5.02
C ASP A 333 17.22 -0.28 5.78
N GLY A 334 16.39 -1.30 5.74
CA GLY A 334 16.50 -2.49 6.58
C GLY A 334 15.17 -3.19 6.75
N VAL A 335 14.07 -2.49 6.47
CA VAL A 335 12.70 -3.01 6.47
C VAL A 335 11.94 -2.56 5.23
N HIS A 336 12.01 -1.26 4.90
CA HIS A 336 11.17 -0.66 3.87
C HIS A 336 11.77 -0.85 2.48
N TYR A 337 10.90 -1.03 1.48
CA TYR A 337 11.34 -1.29 0.12
C TYR A 337 11.69 0.02 -0.58
N THR A 338 12.62 -0.05 -1.53
CA THR A 338 12.92 1.10 -2.38
C THR A 338 11.72 1.47 -3.25
N GLU A 339 11.70 2.69 -3.79
CA GLU A 339 10.72 3.11 -4.78
C GLU A 339 10.66 2.16 -5.97
N ALA A 340 11.83 1.74 -6.49
CA ALA A 340 11.92 0.79 -7.59
C ALA A 340 11.30 -0.57 -7.24
N ALA A 341 11.55 -1.08 -6.04
CA ALA A 341 10.97 -2.33 -5.57
C ALA A 341 9.46 -2.19 -5.30
N ASN A 342 9.00 -1.06 -4.75
CA ASN A 342 7.57 -0.76 -4.59
C ASN A 342 6.85 -0.72 -5.94
N ARG A 343 7.48 -0.15 -6.97
CA ARG A 343 6.94 -0.17 -8.34
C ARG A 343 6.78 -1.59 -8.86
N PHE A 344 7.81 -2.43 -8.71
CA PHE A 344 7.72 -3.84 -9.08
C PHE A 344 6.55 -4.55 -8.38
N VAL A 345 6.38 -4.30 -7.08
CA VAL A 345 5.29 -4.89 -6.30
C VAL A 345 3.94 -4.45 -6.86
N VAL A 346 3.75 -3.16 -7.15
CA VAL A 346 2.49 -2.64 -7.69
C VAL A 346 2.20 -3.21 -9.08
N ASP A 347 3.19 -3.25 -9.98
CA ASP A 347 3.03 -3.84 -11.31
C ASP A 347 2.62 -5.32 -11.23
N ALA A 348 3.18 -6.07 -10.27
CA ALA A 348 2.78 -7.45 -10.02
C ALA A 348 1.34 -7.55 -9.49
N ILE A 349 0.92 -6.67 -8.58
CA ILE A 349 -0.47 -6.62 -8.08
C ILE A 349 -1.44 -6.31 -9.22
N LEU A 350 -1.13 -5.32 -10.06
CA LEU A 350 -1.97 -4.88 -11.18
C LEU A 350 -2.07 -5.92 -12.31
N SER A 351 -1.20 -6.94 -12.32
CA SER A 351 -1.35 -8.12 -13.19
C SER A 351 -2.54 -9.03 -12.83
N ASN A 352 -3.23 -8.77 -11.71
CA ASN A 352 -4.37 -9.54 -11.16
C ASN A 352 -4.04 -11.01 -10.79
N ARG A 353 -2.76 -11.39 -10.79
CA ARG A 353 -2.32 -12.76 -10.45
C ARG A 353 -2.29 -13.03 -8.94
N TYR A 354 -2.17 -11.98 -8.14
CA TYR A 354 -1.95 -12.06 -6.69
C TYR A 354 -3.16 -11.59 -5.87
N THR A 355 -4.32 -11.43 -6.52
CA THR A 355 -5.57 -10.99 -5.89
C THR A 355 -6.57 -12.13 -5.80
N TYR A 356 -7.26 -12.23 -4.67
CA TYR A 356 -8.24 -13.27 -4.40
C TYR A 356 -9.55 -12.67 -3.88
N PRO A 357 -10.66 -12.74 -4.65
CA PRO A 357 -10.75 -13.26 -6.02
C PRO A 357 -9.92 -12.43 -7.02
N LYS A 358 -9.70 -12.98 -8.22
CA LYS A 358 -8.99 -12.31 -9.32
C LYS A 358 -9.81 -11.13 -9.87
N ILE A 359 -9.76 -10.01 -9.17
CA ILE A 359 -10.46 -8.76 -9.51
C ILE A 359 -9.42 -7.68 -9.73
N SER A 360 -9.52 -7.00 -10.87
CA SER A 360 -8.68 -5.85 -11.16
C SER A 360 -9.08 -4.64 -10.32
N LEU A 361 -8.08 -3.88 -9.86
CA LEU A 361 -8.29 -2.62 -9.14
C LEU A 361 -9.24 -1.66 -9.88
N ASN A 362 -9.18 -1.63 -11.22
CA ASN A 362 -10.05 -0.78 -12.04
C ASN A 362 -11.53 -1.16 -12.00
N ARG A 363 -11.88 -2.38 -11.54
CA ARG A 363 -13.29 -2.84 -11.45
C ARG A 363 -14.04 -2.25 -10.26
N PHE A 364 -13.36 -1.53 -9.39
CA PHE A 364 -13.97 -0.92 -8.22
C PHE A 364 -14.72 0.39 -8.52
N TRP A 365 -14.68 0.95 -9.72
CA TRP A 365 -15.33 2.23 -10.05
C TRP A 365 -16.18 2.21 -11.31
#